data_AF-Q1AX24-F1
#
_entry.id   AF-Q1AX24-F1
#
_cell.length_a   1.000
_cell.length_b   1.000
_cell.length_c   1.000
_cell.angle_alpha   90.00
_cell.angle_beta   90.00
_cell.angle_gamma   90.00
#
_symmetry.space_group_name_H-M   'P 1'
#
loop_
_entity.id
_entity.type
_entity.pdbx_description
1 polymer ?
#
loop_
_entity_poly.entity_id
_entity_poly.type
_entity_poly.pdbx_seq_one_letter_code
_entity_poly.pdbx_strand_id
1 'polypeptide(L)'
;MSFLRRGRRGVRVAGALSCGLVLAFAALLLGSGGRSPGAEEAGPPPGKPVFSFLLSDPETARSFRKEFGLDRRQMGRALEIARREAEALGRLYAGSEGIVAAAGEVPVEEIRERIARSGYNARVRAVAGATRARLLALLPPGSGERLDGWVGRRWALESRRARAENTYQLAATGVTCRVYATWYRGYTRYEVALPHKKLKFDGGYRVRISHQGHRAWAPVKEVGPWNTRDNYWQSRRYRDMWDDLPRCVPEAQAAYFNNYNGGKDQFGRQVLNPAGVDLTLAVAGRMGIKRKLQNRGVIRVYVYYPWVRR
;
A
#
# COMPACT_ATOMS: atom_id res chain seq x y z
N MET A 1 47.32 32.36 -48.31
CA MET A 1 48.06 32.71 -47.08
C MET A 1 48.05 31.45 -46.20
N SER A 2 48.84 30.40 -46.45
CA SER A 2 50.24 30.16 -45.99
C SER A 2 50.44 30.61 -44.54
N PHE A 3 50.79 29.78 -43.53
CA PHE A 3 51.78 28.70 -43.39
C PHE A 3 51.27 27.64 -42.36
N LEU A 4 51.43 26.30 -42.50
CA LEU A 4 52.60 25.43 -42.21
C LEU A 4 53.25 25.73 -40.83
N ARG A 5 53.64 24.80 -39.92
CA ARG A 5 54.08 23.40 -40.04
C ARG A 5 54.32 22.79 -38.62
N ARG A 6 54.03 21.48 -38.48
CA ARG A 6 54.70 20.37 -37.75
C ARG A 6 55.73 20.60 -36.62
N GLY A 7 55.71 19.64 -35.67
CA GLY A 7 56.88 18.89 -35.14
C GLY A 7 56.94 18.84 -33.61
N ARG A 8 56.58 17.79 -32.86
CA ARG A 8 57.05 16.38 -32.70
C ARG A 8 58.39 16.22 -31.92
N ARG A 9 58.31 15.43 -30.84
CA ARG A 9 59.37 14.75 -30.03
C ARG A 9 60.13 15.70 -29.08
N GLY A 10 60.47 15.34 -27.85
CA GLY A 10 60.51 14.08 -27.10
C GLY A 10 61.65 14.17 -26.07
N VAL A 11 61.72 13.17 -25.18
CA VAL A 11 62.86 12.79 -24.32
C VAL A 11 62.77 13.20 -22.83
N ARG A 12 62.93 12.15 -22.03
CA ARG A 12 62.97 11.98 -20.56
C ARG A 12 64.37 12.26 -20.01
N VAL A 13 64.50 12.73 -18.76
CA VAL A 13 65.52 12.38 -17.73
C VAL A 13 64.97 12.96 -16.40
N ALA A 14 64.54 12.22 -15.37
CA ALA A 14 65.21 11.32 -14.40
C ALA A 14 66.03 12.02 -13.30
N GLY A 15 65.71 11.69 -12.04
CA GLY A 15 66.51 11.94 -10.82
C GLY A 15 66.07 13.15 -9.99
N ALA A 16 66.07 13.15 -8.66
CA ALA A 16 66.25 12.12 -7.64
C ALA A 16 65.79 12.68 -6.28
N LEU A 17 65.28 11.80 -5.42
CA LEU A 17 65.37 11.76 -3.94
C LEU A 17 65.73 13.04 -3.15
N SER A 18 64.88 13.41 -2.18
CA SER A 18 65.20 13.31 -0.74
C SER A 18 64.09 13.84 0.19
N CYS A 19 63.92 13.12 1.31
CA CYS A 19 63.43 13.51 2.65
C CYS A 19 62.27 14.52 2.73
N GLY A 20 61.09 14.13 3.19
CA GLY A 20 60.87 13.57 4.52
C GLY A 20 60.21 14.62 5.39
N LEU A 21 58.88 14.68 5.38
CA LEU A 21 58.13 15.27 6.49
C LEU A 21 56.81 14.50 6.63
N VAL A 22 56.77 13.70 7.69
CA VAL A 22 55.58 13.05 8.20
C VAL A 22 54.67 14.14 8.75
N LEU A 23 53.59 14.44 8.05
CA LEU A 23 52.43 15.13 8.61
C LEU A 23 51.29 14.12 8.71
N ALA A 24 51.12 13.64 9.93
CA ALA A 24 49.97 12.86 10.35
C ALA A 24 48.70 13.71 10.19
N PHE A 25 47.93 13.42 9.14
CA PHE A 25 46.52 13.79 9.09
C PHE A 25 45.70 12.51 9.25
N ALA A 26 45.17 12.34 10.46
CA ALA A 26 44.11 11.39 10.76
C ALA A 26 42.85 11.82 9.99
N ALA A 27 42.66 11.28 8.79
CA ALA A 27 41.37 11.29 8.11
C ALA A 27 40.67 9.98 8.44
N LEU A 28 39.52 10.10 9.11
CA LEU A 28 38.58 9.02 9.39
C LEU A 28 38.35 8.18 8.13
N LEU A 29 38.90 6.97 8.10
CA LEU A 29 38.43 5.89 7.25
C LEU A 29 37.10 5.39 7.83
N LEU A 30 36.01 6.10 7.53
CA LEU A 30 34.68 5.51 7.62
C LEU A 30 34.63 4.43 6.53
N GLY A 31 34.84 3.20 6.99
CA GLY A 31 34.74 2.01 6.16
C GLY A 31 33.47 2.06 5.33
N SER A 32 33.66 1.96 4.02
CA SER A 32 32.65 1.53 3.08
C SER A 32 32.25 0.09 3.41
N GLY A 33 31.47 -0.05 4.48
CA GLY A 33 30.65 -1.20 4.73
C GLY A 33 29.53 -1.18 3.71
N GLY A 34 29.84 -1.64 2.50
CA GLY A 34 28.86 -2.08 1.52
C GLY A 34 28.04 -3.20 2.13
N ARG A 35 27.05 -2.84 2.94
CA ARG A 35 26.05 -3.75 3.46
C ARG A 35 25.17 -4.07 2.28
N SER A 36 25.44 -5.19 1.61
CA SER A 36 24.46 -5.86 0.76
C SER A 36 23.13 -5.85 1.51
N PRO A 37 22.03 -5.31 0.96
CA PRO A 37 20.75 -5.40 1.64
C PRO A 37 20.21 -6.82 1.40
N GLY A 38 20.78 -7.78 2.12
CA GLY A 38 19.96 -8.83 2.70
C GLY A 38 19.10 -8.17 3.76
N ALA A 39 18.11 -7.38 3.32
CA ALA A 39 17.10 -6.84 4.21
C ALA A 39 16.35 -8.06 4.73
N GLU A 40 16.69 -8.46 5.95
CA GLU A 40 15.78 -9.21 6.80
C GLU A 40 14.43 -8.54 6.66
N GLU A 41 13.50 -9.20 5.96
CA GLU A 41 12.28 -8.54 5.50
C GLU A 41 11.47 -8.17 6.74
N ALA A 42 11.53 -6.88 7.09
CA ALA A 42 10.90 -6.36 8.29
C ALA A 42 9.42 -6.77 8.29
N GLY A 43 9.00 -7.36 9.41
CA GLY A 43 7.59 -7.66 9.66
C GLY A 43 6.72 -6.40 9.60
N PRO A 44 5.39 -6.54 9.73
CA PRO A 44 4.53 -5.37 9.75
C PRO A 44 4.94 -4.43 10.91
N PRO A 45 4.81 -3.11 10.74
CA PRO A 45 5.02 -2.16 11.82
C PRO A 45 4.24 -2.56 13.10
N PRO A 46 4.82 -2.36 14.30
CA PRO A 46 4.14 -2.70 15.55
C PRO A 46 2.73 -2.10 15.65
N GLY A 47 1.76 -2.91 16.05
CA GLY A 47 0.37 -2.48 16.20
C GLY A 47 -0.39 -2.30 14.87
N LYS A 48 0.20 -2.66 13.73
CA LYS A 48 -0.53 -2.70 12.45
C LYS A 48 -1.53 -3.87 12.43
N PRO A 49 -2.81 -3.63 12.13
CA PRO A 49 -3.76 -4.71 11.95
C PRO A 49 -3.45 -5.48 10.67
N VAL A 50 -3.23 -6.78 10.81
CA VAL A 50 -2.86 -7.66 9.69
C VAL A 50 -3.70 -8.94 9.63
N PHE A 51 -4.36 -9.34 10.70
CA PHE A 51 -5.02 -10.64 10.77
C PHE A 51 -6.27 -10.71 9.89
N SER A 52 -7.09 -9.66 9.87
CA SER A 52 -8.24 -9.51 8.97
C SER A 52 -7.84 -9.55 7.49
N PHE A 53 -6.64 -9.08 7.14
CA PHE A 53 -6.10 -9.16 5.78
C PHE A 53 -5.53 -10.56 5.48
N LEU A 54 -4.63 -11.06 6.33
CA LEU A 54 -3.94 -12.33 6.11
C LEU A 54 -4.90 -13.52 6.17
N LEU A 55 -5.81 -13.57 7.14
CA LEU A 55 -6.71 -14.70 7.34
C LEU A 55 -7.95 -14.67 6.44
N SER A 56 -8.15 -13.61 5.65
CA SER A 56 -9.22 -13.58 4.66
C SER A 56 -8.87 -14.37 3.39
N ASP A 57 -7.59 -14.61 3.14
CA ASP A 57 -7.11 -15.48 2.07
C ASP A 57 -7.15 -16.97 2.51
N PRO A 58 -7.85 -17.87 1.79
CA PRO A 58 -7.94 -19.28 2.15
C PRO A 58 -6.62 -20.04 2.11
N GLU A 59 -5.61 -19.64 1.33
CA GLU A 59 -4.29 -20.28 1.35
C GLU A 59 -3.55 -19.91 2.62
N THR A 60 -3.58 -18.64 2.98
CA THR A 60 -2.98 -18.12 4.21
C THR A 60 -3.69 -18.69 5.44
N ALA A 61 -5.02 -18.76 5.45
CA ALA A 61 -5.81 -19.41 6.49
C ALA A 61 -5.47 -20.91 6.64
N ARG A 62 -5.28 -21.63 5.53
CA ARG A 62 -4.82 -23.04 5.56
C ARG A 62 -3.43 -23.16 6.15
N SER A 63 -2.51 -22.26 5.79
CA SER A 63 -1.18 -22.22 6.40
C SER A 63 -1.24 -21.92 7.89
N PHE A 64 -2.08 -20.99 8.34
CA PHE A 64 -2.25 -20.67 9.74
C PHE A 64 -2.70 -21.90 10.53
N ARG A 65 -3.73 -22.59 10.02
CA ARG A 65 -4.22 -23.85 10.61
C ARG A 65 -3.10 -24.88 10.75
N LYS A 66 -2.27 -25.06 9.70
CA LYS A 66 -1.17 -26.02 9.70
C LYS A 66 -0.06 -25.62 10.68
N GLU A 67 0.33 -24.35 10.70
CA GLU A 67 1.42 -23.83 11.57
C GLU A 67 1.13 -24.08 13.05
N PHE A 68 -0.13 -23.92 13.46
CA PHE A 68 -0.54 -24.02 14.87
C PHE A 68 -1.31 -25.30 15.21
N GLY A 69 -1.40 -26.26 14.28
CA GLY A 69 -2.08 -27.54 14.51
C GLY A 69 -3.55 -27.41 14.88
N LEU A 70 -4.26 -26.41 14.35
CA LEU A 70 -5.64 -26.11 14.75
C LEU A 70 -6.64 -27.08 14.12
N ASP A 71 -7.57 -27.59 14.92
CA ASP A 71 -8.74 -28.31 14.41
C ASP A 71 -9.72 -27.38 13.68
N ARG A 72 -10.81 -27.96 13.13
CA ARG A 72 -11.83 -27.18 12.40
C ARG A 72 -12.55 -26.14 13.28
N ARG A 73 -12.83 -26.45 14.55
CA ARG A 73 -13.52 -25.55 15.48
C ARG A 73 -12.59 -24.41 15.93
N GLN A 74 -11.35 -24.72 16.28
CA GLN A 74 -10.31 -23.74 16.61
C GLN A 74 -10.05 -22.79 15.43
N MET A 75 -9.92 -23.32 14.22
CA MET A 75 -9.76 -22.49 13.03
C MET A 75 -11.00 -21.60 12.78
N GLY A 76 -12.20 -22.13 12.99
CA GLY A 76 -13.44 -21.34 12.91
C GLY A 76 -13.44 -20.14 13.86
N ARG A 77 -12.99 -20.34 15.11
CA ARG A 77 -12.83 -19.26 16.10
C ARG A 77 -11.76 -18.24 15.70
N ALA A 78 -10.62 -18.70 15.16
CA ALA A 78 -9.58 -17.80 14.67
C ALA A 78 -10.07 -16.90 13.52
N LEU A 79 -10.81 -17.47 12.57
CA LEU A 79 -11.44 -16.70 11.48
C LEU A 79 -12.51 -15.73 12.00
N GLU A 80 -13.25 -16.11 13.04
CA GLU A 80 -14.20 -15.21 13.69
C GLU A 80 -13.50 -14.02 14.35
N ILE A 81 -12.37 -14.24 15.04
CA ILE A 81 -11.57 -13.16 15.61
C ILE A 81 -11.09 -12.19 14.51
N ALA A 82 -10.61 -12.71 13.38
CA ALA A 82 -10.19 -11.89 12.24
C ALA A 82 -11.35 -11.09 11.62
N ARG A 83 -12.56 -11.66 11.56
CA ARG A 83 -13.76 -10.92 11.10
C ARG A 83 -14.15 -9.82 12.07
N ARG A 84 -14.12 -10.07 13.38
CA ARG A 84 -14.38 -9.05 14.42
C ARG A 84 -13.37 -7.91 14.36
N GLU A 85 -12.11 -8.20 14.05
CA GLU A 85 -11.11 -7.17 13.75
C GLU A 85 -11.55 -6.31 12.56
N ALA A 86 -11.87 -6.93 11.42
CA ALA A 86 -12.29 -6.22 10.21
C ALA A 86 -13.49 -5.30 10.47
N GLU A 87 -14.50 -5.79 11.20
CA GLU A 87 -15.67 -5.00 11.57
C GLU A 87 -15.35 -3.83 12.50
N ALA A 88 -14.50 -4.04 13.51
CA ALA A 88 -14.09 -2.98 14.43
C ALA A 88 -13.30 -1.89 13.70
N LEU A 89 -12.36 -2.28 12.84
CA LEU A 89 -11.59 -1.37 12.00
C LEU A 89 -12.47 -0.62 11.00
N GLY A 90 -13.45 -1.30 10.40
CA GLY A 90 -14.44 -0.67 9.51
C GLY A 90 -15.27 0.40 10.21
N ARG A 91 -15.70 0.17 11.47
CA ARG A 91 -16.41 1.18 12.28
C ARG A 91 -15.52 2.39 12.60
N LEU A 92 -14.24 2.16 12.92
CA LEU A 92 -13.30 3.27 13.15
C LEU A 92 -13.09 4.09 11.88
N TYR A 93 -12.92 3.43 10.73
CA TYR A 93 -12.79 4.10 9.44
C TYR A 93 -14.04 4.93 9.13
N ALA A 94 -15.24 4.34 9.22
CA ALA A 94 -16.49 5.05 8.98
C ALA A 94 -16.68 6.27 9.91
N GLY A 95 -16.32 6.14 11.19
CA GLY A 95 -16.34 7.28 12.12
C GLY A 95 -15.36 8.39 11.71
N SER A 96 -14.18 8.02 11.22
CA SER A 96 -13.18 8.98 10.73
C SER A 96 -13.60 9.65 9.42
N GLU A 97 -14.31 8.95 8.54
CA GLU A 97 -14.89 9.53 7.33
C GLU A 97 -15.92 10.61 7.67
N GLY A 98 -16.69 10.44 8.76
CA GLY A 98 -17.59 11.49 9.27
C GLY A 98 -16.85 12.77 9.67
N ILE A 99 -15.65 12.66 10.24
CA ILE A 99 -14.79 13.80 10.59
C ILE A 99 -14.31 14.52 9.32
N VAL A 100 -13.85 13.76 8.32
CA VAL A 100 -13.39 14.29 7.03
C VAL A 100 -14.53 14.96 6.28
N ALA A 101 -15.71 14.33 6.22
CA ALA A 101 -16.88 14.86 5.53
C ALA A 101 -17.41 16.15 6.17
N ALA A 102 -17.42 16.22 7.51
CA ALA A 102 -17.83 17.41 8.26
C ALA A 102 -16.83 18.58 8.17
N ALA A 103 -15.64 18.34 7.61
CA ALA A 103 -14.59 19.35 7.53
C ALA A 103 -14.84 20.38 6.42
N GLY A 104 -15.59 20.04 5.37
CA GLY A 104 -15.84 20.95 4.25
C GLY A 104 -14.54 21.36 3.54
N GLU A 105 -14.32 22.67 3.39
CA GLU A 105 -13.15 23.25 2.72
C GLU A 105 -12.02 23.68 3.69
N VAL A 106 -11.97 23.12 4.90
CA VAL A 106 -10.84 23.41 5.81
C VAL A 106 -9.51 22.83 5.29
N PRO A 107 -8.37 23.45 5.64
CA PRO A 107 -7.04 22.93 5.32
C PRO A 107 -6.84 21.49 5.81
N VAL A 108 -6.06 20.70 5.06
CA VAL A 108 -5.80 19.28 5.38
C VAL A 108 -5.14 19.13 6.75
N GLU A 109 -4.33 20.10 7.16
CA GLU A 109 -3.66 20.18 8.46
C GLU A 109 -4.69 20.18 9.60
N GLU A 110 -5.77 20.96 9.46
CA GLU A 110 -6.82 20.99 10.47
C GLU A 110 -7.59 19.66 10.52
N ILE A 111 -7.82 19.03 9.37
CA ILE A 111 -8.42 17.68 9.32
C ILE A 111 -7.53 16.68 10.05
N ARG A 112 -6.21 16.74 9.85
CA ARG A 112 -5.23 15.89 10.56
C ARG A 112 -5.31 16.07 12.06
N GLU A 113 -5.45 17.29 12.55
CA GLU A 113 -5.64 17.54 13.97
C GLU A 113 -6.95 16.98 14.51
N ARG A 114 -8.07 17.15 13.78
CA ARG A 114 -9.36 16.56 14.16
C ARG A 114 -9.28 15.03 14.22
N ILE A 115 -8.60 14.41 13.25
CA ILE A 115 -8.31 12.97 13.26
C ILE A 115 -7.44 12.58 14.45
N ALA A 116 -6.39 13.34 14.75
CA ALA A 116 -5.52 13.08 15.90
C ALA A 116 -6.31 13.15 17.22
N ARG A 117 -7.11 14.20 17.43
CA ARG A 117 -7.97 14.39 18.61
C ARG A 117 -9.01 13.27 18.77
N SER A 118 -9.49 12.69 17.67
CA SER A 118 -10.42 11.54 17.72
C SER A 118 -9.80 10.25 18.29
N GLY A 119 -8.47 10.21 18.43
CA GLY A 119 -7.74 9.03 18.89
C GLY A 119 -7.77 7.86 17.89
N TYR A 120 -8.12 8.09 16.63
CA TYR A 120 -8.28 7.06 15.60
C TYR A 120 -7.13 6.04 15.59
N ASN A 121 -5.88 6.52 15.48
CA ASN A 121 -4.70 5.65 15.40
C ASN A 121 -4.45 4.85 16.70
N ALA A 122 -4.74 5.43 17.87
CA ALA A 122 -4.63 4.72 19.13
C ALA A 122 -5.67 3.59 19.23
N ARG A 123 -6.89 3.86 18.79
CA ARG A 123 -7.98 2.87 18.76
C ARG A 123 -7.70 1.75 17.75
N VAL A 124 -7.11 2.05 16.60
CA VAL A 124 -6.65 1.03 15.63
C VAL A 124 -5.62 0.10 16.27
N ARG A 125 -4.61 0.64 16.95
CA ARG A 125 -3.60 -0.18 17.66
C ARG A 125 -4.22 -1.02 18.77
N ALA A 126 -5.18 -0.48 19.52
CA ALA A 126 -5.90 -1.21 20.55
C ALA A 126 -6.69 -2.41 19.97
N VAL A 127 -7.34 -2.22 18.82
CA VAL A 127 -8.01 -3.32 18.09
C VAL A 127 -7.00 -4.38 17.68
N ALA A 128 -5.89 -4.01 17.05
CA ALA A 128 -4.84 -4.96 16.62
C ALA A 128 -4.25 -5.75 17.81
N GLY A 129 -3.97 -5.07 18.93
CA GLY A 129 -3.49 -5.70 20.16
C GLY A 129 -4.50 -6.69 20.75
N ALA A 130 -5.79 -6.31 20.81
CA ALA A 130 -6.85 -7.19 21.28
C ALA A 130 -7.06 -8.40 20.36
N THR A 131 -6.94 -8.23 19.04
CA THR A 131 -6.97 -9.35 18.08
C THR A 131 -5.83 -10.32 18.35
N ARG A 132 -4.59 -9.82 18.48
CA ARG A 132 -3.41 -10.65 18.77
C ARG A 132 -3.60 -11.43 20.08
N ALA A 133 -4.04 -10.76 21.15
CA ALA A 133 -4.27 -11.40 22.44
C ALA A 133 -5.31 -12.53 22.37
N ARG A 134 -6.44 -12.29 21.68
CA ARG A 134 -7.48 -13.32 21.49
C ARG A 134 -7.00 -14.49 20.64
N LEU A 135 -6.19 -14.24 19.62
CA LEU A 135 -5.58 -15.32 18.83
C LEU A 135 -4.66 -16.15 19.71
N LEU A 136 -3.74 -15.53 20.47
CA LEU A 136 -2.83 -16.25 21.36
C LEU A 136 -3.57 -17.11 22.39
N ALA A 137 -4.70 -16.66 22.91
CA ALA A 137 -5.53 -17.44 23.82
C ALA A 137 -6.16 -18.70 23.18
N LEU A 138 -6.25 -18.76 21.84
CA LEU A 138 -6.68 -19.96 21.09
C LEU A 138 -5.52 -20.88 20.70
N LEU A 139 -4.31 -20.35 20.63
CA LEU A 139 -3.12 -21.08 20.17
C LEU A 139 -2.50 -21.88 21.33
N PRO A 140 -1.65 -22.88 21.04
CA PRO A 140 -0.88 -23.56 22.09
C PRO A 140 -0.09 -22.57 22.97
N PRO A 141 0.08 -22.84 24.28
CA PRO A 141 0.89 -22.00 25.16
C PRO A 141 2.29 -21.74 24.59
N GLY A 142 2.80 -20.52 24.77
CA GLY A 142 4.11 -20.12 24.23
C GLY A 142 4.14 -19.86 22.71
N SER A 143 3.00 -19.79 22.03
CA SER A 143 2.95 -19.53 20.57
C SER A 143 3.28 -18.09 20.15
N GLY A 144 3.67 -17.20 21.08
CA GLY A 144 3.92 -15.78 20.83
C GLY A 144 4.91 -15.51 19.69
N GLU A 145 6.14 -15.98 19.84
CA GLU A 145 7.19 -15.80 18.83
C GLU A 145 6.85 -16.50 17.50
N ARG A 146 6.21 -17.66 17.58
CA ARG A 146 5.78 -18.42 16.40
C ARG A 146 4.71 -17.68 15.62
N LEU A 147 3.77 -17.03 16.31
CA LEU A 147 2.77 -16.15 15.71
C LEU A 147 3.40 -14.97 15.02
N ASP A 148 4.33 -14.28 15.70
CA ASP A 148 5.00 -13.12 15.13
C ASP A 148 5.87 -13.50 13.93
N GLY A 149 6.57 -14.64 14.00
CA GLY A 149 7.32 -15.20 12.89
C GLY A 149 6.45 -15.61 11.70
N TRP A 150 5.30 -16.24 11.95
CA TRP A 150 4.32 -16.56 10.89
C TRP A 150 3.78 -15.29 10.23
N VAL A 151 3.41 -14.29 11.03
CA VAL A 151 2.95 -12.99 10.55
C VAL A 151 4.03 -12.32 9.71
N GLY A 152 5.27 -12.27 10.18
CA GLY A 152 6.41 -11.67 9.47
C GLY A 152 6.63 -12.31 8.10
N ARG A 153 6.70 -13.65 8.03
CA ARG A 153 6.87 -14.37 6.76
C ARG A 153 5.72 -14.11 5.78
N ARG A 154 4.48 -14.11 6.27
CA ARG A 154 3.30 -13.87 5.42
C ARG A 154 3.22 -12.42 4.96
N TRP A 155 3.48 -11.48 5.84
CA TRP A 155 3.55 -10.06 5.53
C TRP A 155 4.61 -9.75 4.47
N ALA A 156 5.80 -10.32 4.62
CA ALA A 156 6.88 -10.13 3.68
C ALA A 156 6.51 -10.65 2.27
N LEU A 157 5.90 -11.85 2.20
CA LEU A 157 5.41 -12.41 0.94
C LEU A 157 4.38 -11.50 0.26
N GLU A 158 3.39 -11.01 1.00
CA GLU A 158 2.37 -10.11 0.46
C GLU A 158 2.95 -8.75 0.05
N SER A 159 3.92 -8.24 0.81
CA SER A 159 4.65 -7.01 0.48
C SER A 159 5.46 -7.16 -0.81
N ARG A 160 6.13 -8.31 -1.02
CA ARG A 160 6.80 -8.62 -2.30
C ARG A 160 5.81 -8.71 -3.45
N ARG A 161 4.68 -9.40 -3.27
CA ARG A 161 3.62 -9.50 -4.29
C ARG A 161 3.02 -8.15 -4.67
N ALA A 162 2.93 -7.22 -3.72
CA ALA A 162 2.49 -5.85 -3.97
C ALA A 162 3.52 -5.04 -4.78
N ARG A 163 4.82 -5.34 -4.69
CA ARG A 163 5.92 -4.63 -5.38
C ARG A 163 6.30 -5.24 -6.75
N ALA A 164 6.31 -6.56 -6.86
CA ALA A 164 6.97 -7.28 -7.97
C ALA A 164 6.17 -7.35 -9.28
N GLU A 165 4.91 -6.92 -9.29
CA GLU A 165 4.06 -7.08 -10.47
C GLU A 165 3.99 -5.80 -11.29
N ASN A 166 4.07 -5.91 -12.61
CA ASN A 166 3.73 -4.82 -13.54
C ASN A 166 2.38 -4.24 -13.14
N THR A 167 2.43 -3.03 -12.56
CA THR A 167 1.25 -2.38 -11.99
C THR A 167 0.37 -1.79 -13.08
N TYR A 168 0.85 -1.72 -14.33
CA TYR A 168 0.07 -1.15 -15.42
C TYR A 168 0.37 -1.69 -16.82
N GLN A 169 -0.59 -1.44 -17.70
CA GLN A 169 -0.50 -1.64 -19.14
C GLN A 169 -1.00 -0.37 -19.85
N LEU A 170 -0.25 0.10 -20.83
CA LEU A 170 -0.67 1.19 -21.72
C LEU A 170 -1.45 0.58 -22.89
N ALA A 171 -2.61 1.16 -23.23
CA ALA A 171 -3.39 0.78 -24.39
C ALA A 171 -3.43 1.93 -25.41
N ALA A 172 -3.97 1.70 -26.63
CA ALA A 172 -4.21 2.73 -27.68
C ALA A 172 -4.69 4.06 -27.08
N THR A 173 -5.68 3.94 -26.20
CA THR A 173 -6.19 4.99 -25.33
C THR A 173 -6.12 4.51 -23.89
N GLY A 174 -5.96 5.43 -22.94
CA GLY A 174 -6.04 5.11 -21.52
C GLY A 174 -4.90 4.28 -20.94
N VAL A 175 -5.07 3.97 -19.66
CA VAL A 175 -4.15 3.15 -18.86
C VAL A 175 -4.93 2.10 -18.10
N THR A 176 -4.38 0.90 -17.99
CA THR A 176 -4.92 -0.13 -17.09
C THR A 176 -3.99 -0.26 -15.90
N CYS A 177 -4.48 -0.06 -14.68
CA CYS A 177 -3.75 -0.33 -13.45
C CYS A 177 -4.20 -1.65 -12.81
N ARG A 178 -3.28 -2.42 -12.22
CA ARG A 178 -3.59 -3.59 -11.38
C ARG A 178 -3.54 -3.18 -9.90
N VAL A 179 -4.70 -2.91 -9.32
CA VAL A 179 -4.84 -2.37 -7.96
C VAL A 179 -5.64 -3.30 -7.06
N TYR A 180 -5.59 -3.04 -5.75
CA TYR A 180 -6.50 -3.67 -4.80
C TYR A 180 -7.85 -2.95 -4.82
N ALA A 181 -8.92 -3.74 -4.79
CA ALA A 181 -10.29 -3.29 -4.70
C ALA A 181 -10.91 -3.74 -3.38
N THR A 182 -11.62 -2.82 -2.73
CA THR A 182 -12.50 -3.04 -1.59
C THR A 182 -13.95 -2.80 -2.01
N TRP A 183 -14.89 -2.88 -1.07
CA TRP A 183 -16.28 -2.57 -1.32
C TRP A 183 -16.83 -1.61 -0.28
N TYR A 184 -17.88 -0.89 -0.68
CA TYR A 184 -18.56 0.08 0.15
C TYR A 184 -20.06 0.11 -0.14
N ARG A 185 -20.82 0.79 0.73
CA ARG A 185 -22.21 1.15 0.47
C ARG A 185 -22.20 2.47 -0.28
N GLY A 186 -22.41 2.40 -1.59
CA GLY A 186 -22.40 3.56 -2.47
C GLY A 186 -23.61 4.47 -2.32
N TYR A 187 -23.47 5.68 -2.87
CA TYR A 187 -24.57 6.64 -3.03
C TYR A 187 -25.65 6.07 -3.96
N THR A 188 -25.22 5.41 -5.04
CA THR A 188 -26.07 4.58 -5.88
C THR A 188 -25.78 3.09 -5.70
N ARG A 189 -26.68 2.23 -6.20
CA ARG A 189 -26.46 0.78 -6.19
C ARG A 189 -25.28 0.35 -7.07
N TYR A 190 -24.91 1.11 -8.09
CA TYR A 190 -23.96 0.69 -9.13
C TYR A 190 -22.97 1.81 -9.47
N GLU A 191 -21.83 1.80 -8.80
CA GLU A 191 -20.80 2.83 -8.93
C GLU A 191 -19.46 2.34 -8.38
N VAL A 192 -18.44 3.17 -8.56
CA VAL A 192 -17.15 3.04 -7.89
C VAL A 192 -16.73 4.36 -7.26
N ALA A 193 -15.85 4.27 -6.26
CA ALA A 193 -15.09 5.40 -5.75
C ALA A 193 -13.65 5.33 -6.27
N LEU A 194 -13.11 6.50 -6.64
CA LEU A 194 -11.68 6.67 -6.95
C LEU A 194 -11.10 7.81 -6.10
N PRO A 195 -9.82 7.72 -5.69
CA PRO A 195 -9.27 8.60 -4.65
C PRO A 195 -8.91 9.99 -5.15
N HIS A 196 -9.72 10.57 -6.04
CA HIS A 196 -9.50 11.90 -6.60
C HIS A 196 -10.81 12.67 -6.76
N LYS A 197 -10.97 13.75 -5.99
CA LYS A 197 -12.22 14.51 -5.85
C LYS A 197 -12.78 15.04 -7.18
N LYS A 198 -11.89 15.44 -8.10
CA LYS A 198 -12.26 15.91 -9.45
C LYS A 198 -13.18 14.94 -10.17
N LEU A 199 -12.97 13.62 -10.05
CA LEU A 199 -13.77 12.65 -10.79
C LEU A 199 -15.23 12.61 -10.34
N LYS A 200 -15.49 12.88 -9.05
CA LYS A 200 -16.84 12.99 -8.52
C LYS A 200 -17.50 14.30 -8.96
N PHE A 201 -16.81 15.42 -8.76
CA PHE A 201 -17.41 16.76 -8.91
C PHE A 201 -17.52 17.22 -10.36
N ASP A 202 -16.57 16.89 -11.24
CA ASP A 202 -16.70 17.15 -12.68
C ASP A 202 -17.71 16.17 -13.33
N GLY A 203 -17.82 14.95 -12.80
CA GLY A 203 -18.70 13.91 -13.33
C GLY A 203 -18.28 13.35 -14.70
N GLY A 204 -19.10 12.44 -15.24
CA GLY A 204 -18.90 11.87 -16.59
C GLY A 204 -17.87 10.75 -16.71
N TYR A 205 -17.10 10.44 -15.66
CA TYR A 205 -16.08 9.40 -15.70
C TYR A 205 -16.66 7.98 -15.50
N ARG A 206 -16.16 7.00 -16.27
CA ARG A 206 -16.55 5.58 -16.21
C ARG A 206 -15.37 4.63 -16.35
N VAL A 207 -14.99 3.87 -15.34
CA VAL A 207 -13.87 2.91 -15.48
C VAL A 207 -14.36 1.55 -15.91
N ARG A 208 -13.49 0.75 -16.54
CA ARG A 208 -13.75 -0.68 -16.76
C ARG A 208 -12.92 -1.50 -15.78
N ILE A 209 -13.58 -2.21 -14.90
CA ILE A 209 -12.95 -3.12 -13.94
C ILE A 209 -12.96 -4.53 -14.55
N SER A 210 -11.91 -5.30 -14.31
CA SER A 210 -11.84 -6.69 -14.74
C SER A 210 -11.08 -7.57 -13.76
N HIS A 211 -11.54 -8.83 -13.66
CA HIS A 211 -10.95 -9.87 -12.82
C HIS A 211 -11.22 -11.23 -13.46
N GLN A 212 -10.17 -12.02 -13.70
CA GLN A 212 -10.27 -13.38 -14.27
C GLN A 212 -11.17 -13.46 -15.52
N GLY A 213 -10.94 -12.58 -16.50
CA GLY A 213 -11.70 -12.54 -17.76
C GLY A 213 -13.04 -11.80 -17.70
N HIS A 214 -13.68 -11.68 -16.53
CA HIS A 214 -14.92 -10.93 -16.37
C HIS A 214 -14.67 -9.42 -16.30
N ARG A 215 -15.62 -8.63 -16.79
CA ARG A 215 -15.47 -7.18 -16.97
C ARG A 215 -16.77 -6.44 -16.63
N ALA A 216 -16.65 -5.25 -16.06
CA ALA A 216 -17.78 -4.35 -15.82
C ALA A 216 -17.36 -2.89 -16.03
N TRP A 217 -18.16 -2.14 -16.79
CA TRP A 217 -18.06 -0.68 -16.79
C TRP A 217 -18.87 -0.11 -15.63
N ALA A 218 -18.33 0.86 -14.90
CA ALA A 218 -19.03 1.51 -13.81
C ALA A 218 -18.73 3.02 -13.78
N PRO A 219 -19.72 3.87 -13.47
CA PRO A 219 -19.48 5.30 -13.28
C PRO A 219 -18.69 5.54 -11.99
N VAL A 220 -17.84 6.56 -12.01
CA VAL A 220 -17.19 7.09 -10.81
C VAL A 220 -18.15 8.09 -10.19
N LYS A 221 -18.56 7.85 -8.95
CA LYS A 221 -19.55 8.69 -8.24
C LYS A 221 -19.11 9.14 -6.86
N GLU A 222 -18.05 8.52 -6.32
CA GLU A 222 -17.55 8.83 -4.99
C GLU A 222 -16.03 9.05 -4.96
N VAL A 223 -15.59 9.71 -3.90
CA VAL A 223 -14.17 9.97 -3.62
C VAL A 223 -13.66 8.96 -2.61
N GLY A 224 -12.50 8.38 -2.87
CA GLY A 224 -11.86 7.38 -2.02
C GLY A 224 -11.43 6.17 -2.84
N PRO A 225 -10.74 5.18 -2.25
CA PRO A 225 -10.50 4.98 -0.82
C PRO A 225 -9.38 5.86 -0.26
N TRP A 226 -9.43 6.15 1.06
CA TRP A 226 -8.40 6.81 1.89
C TRP A 226 -8.09 8.28 1.57
N ASN A 227 -7.91 8.60 0.29
CA ASN A 227 -7.37 9.86 -0.20
C ASN A 227 -8.35 10.57 -1.14
N THR A 228 -8.16 11.87 -1.35
CA THR A 228 -9.01 12.70 -2.21
C THR A 228 -8.24 13.39 -3.33
N ARG A 229 -6.92 13.20 -3.41
CA ARG A 229 -6.04 13.77 -4.44
C ARG A 229 -5.05 12.73 -5.01
N ASP A 230 -5.35 11.45 -4.92
CA ASP A 230 -4.54 10.35 -5.46
C ASP A 230 -4.99 9.95 -6.85
N ASN A 231 -4.46 10.61 -7.87
CA ASN A 231 -4.62 10.21 -9.25
C ASN A 231 -3.49 9.27 -9.69
N TYR A 232 -3.22 8.20 -8.93
CA TYR A 232 -2.14 7.24 -9.17
C TYR A 232 -2.07 6.66 -10.60
N TRP A 233 -3.16 6.71 -11.36
CA TRP A 233 -3.19 6.30 -12.77
C TRP A 233 -2.49 7.28 -13.72
N GLN A 234 -2.17 8.48 -13.28
CA GLN A 234 -1.41 9.47 -14.05
C GLN A 234 0.08 9.17 -14.06
N SER A 235 0.79 9.65 -15.08
CA SER A 235 2.25 9.67 -15.03
C SER A 235 2.71 10.64 -13.94
N ARG A 236 3.97 10.48 -13.48
CA ARG A 236 4.55 11.32 -12.43
C ARG A 236 4.32 12.83 -12.65
N ARG A 237 4.49 13.30 -13.90
CA ARG A 237 4.33 14.71 -14.27
C ARG A 237 2.92 15.26 -14.02
N TYR A 238 1.90 14.41 -14.00
CA TYR A 238 0.49 14.80 -13.88
C TYR A 238 -0.15 14.25 -12.61
N ARG A 239 0.64 13.72 -11.66
CA ARG A 239 0.12 13.23 -10.38
C ARG A 239 0.01 14.40 -9.40
N ASP A 240 -1.15 14.57 -8.79
CA ASP A 240 -1.49 15.71 -7.91
C ASP A 240 -0.81 15.62 -6.54
N MET A 241 -0.62 14.40 -6.03
CA MET A 241 0.07 14.09 -4.79
C MET A 241 0.83 12.78 -4.92
N TRP A 242 1.89 12.61 -4.12
CA TRP A 242 2.73 11.39 -4.10
C TRP A 242 3.37 11.08 -5.46
N ASP A 243 3.89 12.12 -6.13
CA ASP A 243 4.53 12.03 -7.45
C ASP A 243 5.83 11.20 -7.44
N ASP A 244 6.40 10.97 -6.26
CA ASP A 244 7.51 10.05 -6.02
C ASP A 244 7.13 8.57 -6.09
N LEU A 245 5.83 8.23 -5.93
CA LEU A 245 5.35 6.87 -6.08
C LEU A 245 5.20 6.49 -7.56
N PRO A 246 5.56 5.26 -7.96
CA PRO A 246 5.37 4.79 -9.33
C PRO A 246 3.92 4.88 -9.80
N ARG A 247 3.73 5.05 -11.11
CA ARG A 247 2.40 5.01 -11.75
C ARG A 247 1.70 3.69 -11.39
N CYS A 248 0.40 3.78 -11.18
CA CYS A 248 -0.46 2.67 -10.75
C CYS A 248 -0.09 2.04 -9.41
N VAL A 249 0.64 2.76 -8.55
CA VAL A 249 0.78 2.47 -7.12
C VAL A 249 -0.05 3.49 -6.34
N PRO A 250 -1.26 3.13 -5.88
CA PRO A 250 -2.03 3.96 -4.96
C PRO A 250 -1.24 4.23 -3.70
N GLU A 251 -1.38 5.42 -3.13
CA GLU A 251 -0.69 5.76 -1.88
C GLU A 251 -1.11 4.84 -0.75
N ALA A 252 -2.40 4.48 -0.66
CA ALA A 252 -2.89 3.55 0.34
C ALA A 252 -2.20 2.16 0.26
N GLN A 253 -1.86 1.70 -0.96
CA GLN A 253 -1.07 0.47 -1.12
C GLN A 253 0.35 0.63 -0.55
N ALA A 254 1.00 1.76 -0.84
CA ALA A 254 2.34 2.05 -0.35
C ALA A 254 2.35 2.27 1.18
N ALA A 255 1.37 2.96 1.75
CA ALA A 255 1.19 3.14 3.18
C ALA A 255 0.91 1.79 3.88
N TYR A 256 0.11 0.93 3.25
CA TYR A 256 -0.17 -0.39 3.78
C TYR A 256 1.06 -1.30 3.79
N PHE A 257 1.75 -1.51 2.67
CA PHE A 257 2.85 -2.49 2.61
C PHE A 257 4.24 -1.94 2.95
N ASN A 258 4.49 -0.66 2.67
CA ASN A 258 5.84 -0.08 2.71
C ASN A 258 6.01 0.97 3.81
N ASN A 259 4.97 1.18 4.64
CA ASN A 259 4.96 2.24 5.65
C ASN A 259 5.20 3.64 5.06
N TYR A 260 4.89 3.83 3.77
CA TYR A 260 4.96 5.14 3.12
C TYR A 260 4.06 6.13 3.88
N ASN A 261 4.51 7.38 3.99
CA ASN A 261 3.84 8.41 4.81
C ASN A 261 3.58 7.95 6.26
N GLY A 262 4.50 7.15 6.83
CA GLY A 262 4.34 6.56 8.16
C GLY A 262 3.17 5.59 8.27
N GLY A 263 2.75 5.01 7.14
CA GLY A 263 1.60 4.12 7.04
C GLY A 263 0.25 4.83 7.11
N LYS A 264 0.22 6.14 6.89
CA LYS A 264 -0.99 6.98 7.04
C LYS A 264 -1.44 7.55 5.70
N ASP A 265 -2.73 7.83 5.57
CA ASP A 265 -3.27 8.55 4.41
C ASP A 265 -3.03 10.07 4.51
N GLN A 266 -3.54 10.84 3.54
CA GLN A 266 -3.40 12.30 3.52
C GLN A 266 -3.94 13.00 4.78
N PHE A 267 -4.90 12.38 5.49
CA PHE A 267 -5.54 12.92 6.69
C PHE A 267 -4.91 12.41 7.99
N GLY A 268 -3.80 11.66 7.92
CA GLY A 268 -3.07 11.16 9.08
C GLY A 268 -3.69 9.91 9.71
N ARG A 269 -4.64 9.26 9.04
CA ARG A 269 -5.24 8.00 9.49
C ARG A 269 -4.35 6.82 9.10
N GLN A 270 -4.08 5.92 10.02
CA GLN A 270 -3.46 4.63 9.74
C GLN A 270 -4.25 3.91 8.64
N VAL A 271 -3.62 3.64 7.50
CA VAL A 271 -4.24 2.91 6.40
C VAL A 271 -4.45 1.46 6.81
N LEU A 272 -5.68 0.96 6.63
CA LEU A 272 -6.11 -0.36 7.09
C LEU A 272 -6.17 -1.41 5.97
N ASN A 273 -6.14 -0.98 4.72
CA ASN A 273 -6.11 -1.88 3.55
C ASN A 273 -5.43 -1.16 2.35
N PRO A 274 -4.91 -1.91 1.37
CA PRO A 274 -4.13 -1.34 0.26
C PRO A 274 -4.99 -0.84 -0.92
N ALA A 275 -6.29 -0.57 -0.70
CA ALA A 275 -7.21 -0.35 -1.81
C ALA A 275 -6.87 0.91 -2.63
N GLY A 276 -6.99 0.79 -3.95
CA GLY A 276 -6.95 1.92 -4.90
C GLY A 276 -8.30 2.22 -5.53
N VAL A 277 -9.31 1.37 -5.32
CA VAL A 277 -10.67 1.54 -5.84
C VAL A 277 -11.66 0.88 -4.89
N ASP A 278 -12.80 1.53 -4.66
CA ASP A 278 -13.94 0.90 -3.99
C ASP A 278 -15.04 0.57 -4.99
N LEU A 279 -15.62 -0.63 -4.87
CA LEU A 279 -16.70 -1.10 -5.72
C LEU A 279 -18.00 -1.20 -4.92
N THR A 280 -19.14 -0.83 -5.49
CA THR A 280 -20.39 -1.35 -4.94
C THR A 280 -20.51 -2.85 -5.19
N LEU A 281 -21.26 -3.54 -4.33
CA LEU A 281 -21.48 -4.98 -4.49
C LEU A 281 -22.23 -5.34 -5.79
N ALA A 282 -22.94 -4.40 -6.43
CA ALA A 282 -23.56 -4.64 -7.73
C ALA A 282 -22.52 -4.65 -8.86
N VAL A 283 -21.51 -3.77 -8.82
CA VAL A 283 -20.36 -3.79 -9.75
C VAL A 283 -19.58 -5.10 -9.57
N ALA A 284 -19.28 -5.48 -8.32
CA ALA A 284 -18.65 -6.76 -8.02
C ALA A 284 -19.51 -7.96 -8.49
N GLY A 285 -20.85 -7.84 -8.40
CA GLY A 285 -21.79 -8.84 -8.89
C GLY A 285 -21.69 -9.08 -10.39
N ARG A 286 -21.59 -8.02 -11.20
CA ARG A 286 -21.41 -8.11 -12.65
C ARG A 286 -20.12 -8.82 -13.06
N MET A 287 -19.10 -8.81 -12.20
CA MET A 287 -17.84 -9.52 -12.43
C MET A 287 -17.78 -10.91 -11.80
N GLY A 288 -18.86 -11.37 -11.14
CA GLY A 288 -18.86 -12.67 -10.44
C GLY A 288 -18.03 -12.70 -9.15
N ILE A 289 -17.53 -11.55 -8.68
CA ILE A 289 -16.62 -11.47 -7.52
C ILE A 289 -17.29 -10.98 -6.24
N LYS A 290 -18.60 -10.70 -6.24
CA LYS A 290 -19.34 -10.21 -5.06
C LYS A 290 -19.05 -11.01 -3.78
N ARG A 291 -19.29 -12.33 -3.80
CA ARG A 291 -19.06 -13.19 -2.62
C ARG A 291 -17.59 -13.23 -2.21
N LYS A 292 -16.68 -13.31 -3.19
CA LYS A 292 -15.23 -13.30 -2.94
C LYS A 292 -14.80 -11.99 -2.26
N LEU A 293 -15.27 -10.85 -2.76
CA LEU A 293 -14.95 -9.53 -2.22
C LEU A 293 -15.56 -9.31 -0.82
N GLN A 294 -16.79 -9.76 -0.58
CA GLN A 294 -17.40 -9.72 0.76
C GLN A 294 -16.64 -10.56 1.78
N ASN A 295 -16.20 -11.76 1.38
CA ASN A 295 -15.50 -12.68 2.28
C ASN A 295 -14.04 -12.26 2.52
N ARG A 296 -13.35 -11.77 1.47
CA ARG A 296 -11.94 -11.37 1.56
C ARG A 296 -11.73 -9.95 2.07
N GLY A 297 -12.74 -9.09 1.94
CA GLY A 297 -12.64 -7.65 2.15
C GLY A 297 -11.89 -6.92 1.03
N VAL A 298 -10.81 -7.53 0.53
CA VAL A 298 -9.96 -6.97 -0.52
C VAL A 298 -9.59 -8.01 -1.58
N ILE A 299 -9.56 -7.61 -2.85
CA ILE A 299 -9.10 -8.45 -3.97
C ILE A 299 -8.32 -7.60 -4.98
N ARG A 300 -7.44 -8.22 -5.76
CA ARG A 300 -6.77 -7.52 -6.86
C ARG A 300 -7.63 -7.53 -8.12
N VAL A 301 -7.73 -6.39 -8.79
CA VAL A 301 -8.45 -6.21 -10.05
C VAL A 301 -7.61 -5.38 -11.02
N TYR A 302 -7.96 -5.43 -12.29
CA TYR A 302 -7.47 -4.48 -13.28
C TYR A 302 -8.53 -3.39 -13.50
N VAL A 303 -8.12 -2.13 -13.43
CA VAL A 303 -8.98 -0.97 -13.68
C VAL A 303 -8.43 -0.22 -14.89
N TYR A 304 -9.26 -0.09 -15.92
CA TYR A 304 -8.96 0.66 -17.13
C TYR A 304 -9.59 2.05 -17.07
N TYR A 305 -8.75 3.07 -17.27
CA TYR A 305 -9.10 4.49 -17.25
C TYR A 305 -8.98 5.07 -18.68
N PRO A 306 -10.07 5.08 -19.47
CA PRO A 306 -10.01 5.46 -20.89
C PRO A 306 -9.66 6.94 -21.15
N TRP A 307 -9.90 7.83 -20.20
CA TRP A 307 -9.62 9.28 -20.30
C TRP A 307 -8.17 9.66 -19.97
N VAL A 308 -7.36 8.71 -19.51
CA VAL A 308 -6.01 9.02 -19.05
C VAL A 308 -5.07 9.09 -20.25
N ARG A 309 -4.33 10.19 -20.35
CA ARG A 309 -3.30 10.36 -21.38
C ARG A 309 -2.09 9.46 -21.05
N ARG A 310 -1.44 8.97 -22.10
CA ARG A 310 -0.25 8.12 -21.99
C ARG A 310 0.88 8.88 -21.33
#